data_AF-A0A376BU08-F1
#
_entry.id   AF-A0A376BU08-F1
#
_cell.length_a   1.000
_cell.length_b   1.000
_cell.length_c   1.000
_cell.angle_alpha   90.00
_cell.angle_beta   90.00
_cell.angle_gamma   90.00
#
_symmetry.space_group_name_H-M   'P 1'
#
loop_
_entity.id
_entity.type
_entity.pdbx_description
1 polymer ?
#
loop_
_entity_poly.entity_id
_entity_poly.type
_entity_poly.pdbx_seq_one_letter_code
_entity_poly.pdbx_strand_id
1 'polypeptide(L)'
;MTTLDWALLCLLSGIVLLVSAVLLQMYVMLTETYTLDRYSNTPQMKWVAVALFFSFSLAVYWACPNARKKGVVFFILGGGGVILYGLGMYLKKIAFA
;
A
#
# COMPACT_ATOMS: atom_id res chain seq x y z
N MET A 1 -30.81 -7.87 -0.18
CA MET A 1 -29.61 -7.49 0.60
C MET A 1 -29.91 -6.17 1.30
N THR A 2 -29.78 -6.15 2.62
CA THR A 2 -29.95 -4.95 3.44
C THR A 2 -28.72 -4.05 3.33
N THR A 3 -28.82 -2.80 3.77
CA THR A 3 -27.69 -1.85 3.84
C THR A 3 -26.56 -2.39 4.72
N LEU A 4 -26.88 -3.19 5.73
CA LEU A 4 -25.93 -3.82 6.64
C LEU A 4 -25.14 -4.96 5.95
N ASP A 5 -25.80 -5.75 5.09
CA ASP A 5 -25.14 -6.79 4.30
C ASP A 5 -24.09 -6.18 3.34
N TRP A 6 -24.44 -5.06 2.69
CA TRP A 6 -23.52 -4.32 1.83
C TRP A 6 -22.33 -3.73 2.60
N ALA A 7 -22.57 -3.18 3.79
CA ALA A 7 -21.50 -2.67 4.64
C ALA A 7 -20.51 -3.79 5.04
N LEU A 8 -21.02 -4.98 5.36
CA LEU A 8 -20.20 -6.13 5.72
C LEU A 8 -19.32 -6.59 4.55
N LEU A 9 -19.89 -6.68 3.33
CA LEU A 9 -19.15 -7.05 2.13
C LEU A 9 -18.06 -6.03 1.77
N CYS A 10 -18.33 -4.73 1.86
CA CYS A 10 -17.35 -3.68 1.63
C CYS A 10 -16.21 -3.70 2.66
N LEU A 11 -16.53 -3.93 3.94
CA LEU A 11 -15.51 -4.07 4.98
C LEU A 11 -14.64 -5.30 4.78
N LEU A 12 -15.24 -6.46 4.54
CA LEU A 12 -14.51 -7.72 4.36
C LEU A 12 -13.58 -7.64 3.14
N SER A 13 -14.10 -7.18 2.00
CA SER A 13 -13.32 -7.00 0.77
C SER A 13 -12.22 -5.95 0.95
N GLY A 14 -12.51 -4.82 1.59
CA GLY A 14 -11.53 -3.78 1.91
C GLY A 14 -10.38 -4.29 2.78
N ILE A 15 -10.66 -5.05 3.85
CA ILE A 15 -9.63 -5.62 4.73
C ILE A 15 -8.72 -6.59 3.96
N VAL A 16 -9.28 -7.48 3.14
CA VAL A 16 -8.50 -8.43 2.33
C VAL A 16 -7.60 -7.68 1.34
N LEU A 17 -8.12 -6.65 0.67
CA LEU A 17 -7.33 -5.82 -0.23
C LEU A 17 -6.18 -5.11 0.50
N LEU A 18 -6.44 -4.53 1.67
CA LEU A 18 -5.40 -3.86 2.47
C LEU A 18 -4.30 -4.83 2.92
N VAL A 19 -4.67 -6.02 3.39
CA VAL A 19 -3.69 -7.05 3.78
C VAL A 19 -2.84 -7.47 2.59
N SER A 20 -3.46 -7.69 1.42
CA SER A 20 -2.72 -8.01 0.19
C SER A 20 -1.76 -6.89 -0.23
N ALA A 21 -2.17 -5.62 -0.06
CA ALA A 21 -1.31 -4.46 -0.33
C ALA A 21 -0.10 -4.42 0.61
N VAL A 22 -0.28 -4.74 1.91
CA VAL A 22 0.82 -4.80 2.89
C VAL A 22 1.81 -5.92 2.55
N LEU A 23 1.33 -7.10 2.16
CA LEU A 23 2.20 -8.20 1.74
C LEU A 23 3.03 -7.83 0.50
N LEU A 24 2.39 -7.19 -0.48
CA LEU A 24 3.07 -6.70 -1.68
C LEU A 24 4.09 -5.61 -1.35
N GLN A 25 3.77 -4.75 -0.38
CA GLN A 25 4.69 -3.72 0.12
C GLN A 25 5.93 -4.32 0.79
N MET A 26 5.77 -5.36 1.61
CA MET A 26 6.90 -6.11 2.17
C MET A 26 7.75 -6.77 1.08
N TYR A 27 7.12 -7.40 0.08
CA TYR A 27 7.83 -8.03 -1.04
C TYR A 27 8.66 -7.02 -1.85
N VAL A 28 8.09 -5.84 -2.13
CA VAL A 28 8.80 -4.75 -2.82
C VAL A 28 9.99 -4.31 -1.99
N MET A 29 9.82 -4.11 -0.68
CA MET A 29 10.94 -3.71 0.20
C MET A 29 12.06 -4.75 0.23
N LEU A 30 11.73 -6.03 0.40
CA LEU A 30 12.73 -7.10 0.42
C LEU A 30 13.48 -7.18 -0.91
N THR A 31 12.78 -7.09 -2.04
CA THR A 31 13.41 -7.13 -3.37
C THR A 31 14.28 -5.90 -3.61
N GLU A 32 13.79 -4.71 -3.26
CA GLU A 32 14.49 -3.46 -3.54
C GLU A 32 15.68 -3.22 -2.61
N THR A 33 15.69 -3.82 -1.41
CA THR A 33 16.86 -3.81 -0.53
C THR A 33 18.08 -4.44 -1.20
N TYR A 34 17.91 -5.51 -1.99
CA TYR A 34 19.00 -6.10 -2.76
C TYR A 34 19.46 -5.21 -3.92
N THR A 35 18.54 -4.50 -4.60
CA THR A 35 18.93 -3.55 -5.66
C THR A 35 19.58 -2.28 -5.12
N LEU A 36 19.42 -1.96 -3.84
CA LEU A 36 20.08 -0.83 -3.19
C LEU A 36 21.57 -1.07 -2.91
N ASP A 37 22.02 -2.33 -2.89
CA ASP A 37 23.44 -2.69 -2.75
C ASP A 37 24.31 -2.08 -3.85
N ARG A 38 23.74 -1.92 -5.06
CA ARG A 38 24.36 -1.17 -6.17
C ARG A 38 24.77 0.26 -5.81
N TYR A 39 24.07 0.90 -4.87
CA TYR A 39 24.35 2.28 -4.47
C TYR A 39 25.34 2.38 -3.29
N SER A 40 25.87 1.26 -2.80
CA SER A 40 26.75 1.21 -1.61
C SER A 40 28.00 2.11 -1.71
N ASN A 41 28.42 2.50 -2.91
CA ASN A 41 29.59 3.36 -3.14
C ASN A 41 29.23 4.79 -3.60
N THR A 42 27.97 5.20 -3.52
CA THR A 42 27.51 6.53 -3.97
C THR A 42 26.89 7.32 -2.80
N PRO A 43 27.19 8.62 -2.63
CA PRO A 43 26.63 9.45 -1.55
C PRO A 43 25.09 9.53 -1.55
N GLN A 44 24.46 9.15 -2.66
CA GLN A 44 23.02 9.05 -2.82
C GLN A 44 22.37 7.97 -1.94
N MET A 45 23.14 6.96 -1.48
CA MET A 45 22.62 5.87 -0.63
C MET A 45 22.03 6.39 0.69
N LYS A 46 22.68 7.38 1.32
CA LYS A 46 22.23 7.95 2.60
C LYS A 46 20.87 8.62 2.47
N TRP A 47 20.68 9.40 1.41
CA TRP A 47 19.42 10.09 1.13
C TRP A 47 18.29 9.11 0.82
N VAL A 48 18.57 8.06 0.04
CA VAL A 48 17.58 7.03 -0.28
C VAL A 48 17.22 6.21 0.97
N ALA A 49 18.20 5.84 1.81
CA ALA A 49 17.94 5.14 3.07
C ALA A 49 17.12 5.96 4.07
N VAL A 50 17.41 7.26 4.21
CA VAL A 50 16.61 8.18 5.05
C VAL A 50 15.19 8.32 4.51
N ALA A 51 15.03 8.47 3.20
CA ALA A 51 13.70 8.57 2.56
C ALA A 51 12.90 7.25 2.69
N LEU A 52 13.57 6.10 2.65
CA LEU A 52 13.02 4.78 2.93
C LEU A 52 12.50 4.67 4.36
N PHE A 53 13.31 5.10 5.33
CA PHE A 53 12.94 5.10 6.75
C PHE A 53 11.73 5.99 7.05
N PHE A 54 11.67 7.19 6.44
CA PHE A 54 10.63 8.17 6.73
C PHE A 54 9.32 7.97 5.94
N SER A 55 9.39 7.45 4.71
CA SER A 55 8.20 7.29 3.87
C SER A 55 7.67 5.86 3.80
N PHE A 56 8.38 4.90 4.38
CA PHE A 56 8.08 3.46 4.51
C PHE A 56 7.69 2.70 3.21
N SER A 57 7.55 3.42 2.08
CA SER A 57 6.95 2.90 0.85
C SER A 57 7.14 3.85 -0.34
N LEU A 58 6.86 5.14 -0.17
CA LEU A 58 6.73 6.05 -1.31
C LEU A 58 8.08 6.40 -1.97
N ALA A 59 9.15 6.52 -1.17
CA ALA A 59 10.48 6.88 -1.67
C ALA A 59 11.08 5.81 -2.60
N VAL A 60 10.74 4.53 -2.40
CA VAL A 60 11.25 3.43 -3.23
C VAL A 60 10.69 3.50 -4.66
N TYR A 61 9.43 3.91 -4.79
CA TYR A 61 8.78 4.10 -6.10
C TYR A 61 9.35 5.28 -6.90
N TRP A 62 9.94 6.25 -6.20
CA TRP A 62 10.62 7.38 -6.84
C TRP A 62 12.05 7.01 -7.25
N ALA A 63 12.80 6.36 -6.35
CA ALA A 63 14.22 6.06 -6.54
C ALA A 63 14.47 4.89 -7.51
N CYS A 64 13.63 3.85 -7.49
CA CYS A 64 13.83 2.66 -8.31
C CYS A 64 12.83 2.57 -9.47
N PRO A 65 13.27 2.56 -10.75
CA PRO A 65 12.36 2.45 -11.90
C PRO A 65 11.64 1.10 -11.96
N ASN A 66 12.24 0.04 -11.41
CA ASN A 66 11.64 -1.28 -11.31
C ASN A 66 10.53 -1.34 -10.24
N ALA A 67 10.74 -0.69 -9.09
CA ALA A 67 9.72 -0.55 -8.06
C ALA A 67 8.50 0.22 -8.55
N ARG A 68 8.68 1.26 -9.38
CA ARG A 68 7.58 2.12 -9.87
C ARG A 68 6.45 1.32 -10.55
N LYS A 69 6.79 0.31 -11.36
CA LYS A 69 5.79 -0.57 -11.98
C LYS A 69 5.01 -1.40 -10.95
N LYS A 70 5.69 -1.88 -9.90
CA LYS A 70 5.07 -2.62 -8.79
C LYS A 70 4.23 -1.70 -7.88
N GLY A 71 4.59 -0.42 -7.80
CA GLY A 71 3.88 0.60 -7.03
C GLY A 71 2.50 0.95 -7.56
N VAL A 72 2.27 0.82 -8.86
CA VAL A 72 0.93 1.00 -9.44
C VAL A 72 -0.03 -0.07 -8.88
N VAL A 73 0.43 -1.32 -8.77
CA VAL A 73 -0.38 -2.41 -8.20
C VAL A 73 -0.65 -2.16 -6.72
N PHE A 74 0.36 -1.70 -5.97
CA PHE A 74 0.19 -1.29 -4.57
C PHE A 74 -0.83 -0.15 -4.43
N PHE A 75 -0.77 0.87 -5.29
CA PHE A 75 -1.69 2.01 -5.24
C PHE A 75 -3.13 1.60 -5.53
N ILE A 76 -3.34 0.69 -6.48
CA ILE A 76 -4.69 0.17 -6.80
C ILE A 76 -5.22 -0.68 -5.65
N LEU A 77 -4.42 -1.60 -5.10
CA LEU A 77 -4.85 -2.47 -4.00
C LEU A 77 -5.05 -1.71 -2.69
N GLY A 78 -4.09 -0.88 -2.32
CA GLY A 78 -4.15 -0.04 -1.13
C GLY A 78 -5.23 1.01 -1.23
N GLY A 79 -5.25 1.78 -2.33
CA GLY A 79 -6.27 2.81 -2.58
C GLY A 79 -7.68 2.23 -2.68
N GLY A 80 -7.85 1.14 -3.44
CA GLY A 80 -9.12 0.42 -3.53
C GLY A 80 -9.58 -0.12 -2.18
N GLY A 81 -8.66 -0.69 -1.40
CA GLY A 81 -8.93 -1.18 -0.04
C GLY A 81 -9.36 -0.07 0.92
N VAL A 82 -8.70 1.09 0.92
CA VAL A 82 -9.08 2.25 1.74
C VAL A 82 -10.47 2.77 1.34
N ILE A 83 -10.74 2.89 0.04
CA ILE A 83 -12.04 3.35 -0.46
C ILE A 83 -13.13 2.39 -0.02
N LEU A 84 -12.97 1.08 -0.23
CA LEU A 84 -13.93 0.05 0.16
C LEU A 84 -14.17 0.01 1.66
N TYR A 85 -13.11 0.11 2.46
CA TYR A 85 -13.21 0.16 3.92
C TYR A 85 -13.96 1.42 4.39
N GLY A 86 -13.63 2.58 3.82
CA GLY A 86 -14.33 3.84 4.10
C GLY A 86 -15.80 3.81 3.72
N LEU A 87 -16.13 3.25 2.55
CA LEU A 87 -17.50 3.04 2.08
C LEU A 87 -18.28 2.11 3.00
N GLY A 88 -17.66 1.01 3.44
CA GLY A 88 -18.27 0.08 4.41
C GLY A 88 -18.56 0.76 5.75
N MET A 89 -17.66 1.59 6.25
CA MET A 89 -17.87 2.37 7.47
C MET A 89 -18.98 3.42 7.32
N TYR A 90 -19.07 4.08 6.16
CA TYR A 90 -20.13 5.04 5.86
C TYR A 90 -21.50 4.38 5.76
N LEU A 91 -21.60 3.25 5.05
CA LEU A 91 -22.84 2.47 4.94
C LEU A 91 -23.29 1.92 6.30
N LYS A 92 -22.35 1.44 7.12
CA LYS A 92 -22.63 1.05 8.51
C LYS A 92 -23.23 2.22 9.29
N LYS A 93 -22.67 3.43 9.16
CA LYS A 93 -23.18 4.62 9.86
C LYS A 93 -24.61 4.98 9.44
N ILE A 94 -24.96 4.86 8.16
CA ILE A 94 -26.32 5.10 7.65
C ILE A 94 -27.31 4.05 8.16
N ALA A 95 -26.90 2.78 8.25
CA ALA A 95 -27.78 1.71 8.70
C ALA A 95 -28.18 1.81 10.18
N PHE A 96 -27.43 2.56 10.99
CA PHE A 96 -27.69 2.81 12.42
C PHE A 96 -28.20 4.23 12.72
N ALA A 97 -28.42 5.06 11.69
CA ALA A 97 -29.01 6.40 11.81
C ALA A 97 -30.52 6.35 11.53
#